data_AF-A0A7S9DX65-F1
#
_entry.id   AF-A0A7S9DX65-F1
#
_cell.length_a   1.000
_cell.length_b   1.000
_cell.length_c   1.000
_cell.angle_alpha   90.00
_cell.angle_beta   90.00
_cell.angle_gamma   90.00
#
_symmetry.space_group_name_H-M   'P 1'
#
loop_
_entity.id
_entity.type
_entity.pdbx_description
1 polymer ?
#
loop_
_entity_poly.entity_id
_entity_poly.type
_entity_poly.pdbx_seq_one_letter_code
_entity_poly.pdbx_strand_id
1 'polypeptide(L)'
;MRILVSSWLLLASLAAVGETNSPVVHSAPILLYHHVANDTPASTSISPAQFEQHMAYINKHHTVLPLTEVVAAIKEGEPLPANALAITFDDGYKNILTNGHPILSRYDFPYTIFINPAEIGQRADQLSWQEVKQMQQEGVLFANHTLDHLHMLNKNKDESDAAWLERVWNNVTDAQAMLEEKLGTSITYLAYPFGEYNQALEERLEQQGYVGFGQHSGAAGAASPLTALPRFPAAGPYASLNSLKTKMASLALPVAQTSHPQPQRSAKAPGTITLTIDSEDVRLSQAACYFNGNQINTRTDAQQLSFTLDKKLPTGRSRVNCTAPSKQFNGRYYWYSQPFFVANEAGQYPD
;
A
#
# COMPACT_ATOMS: atom_id res chain seq x y z
N MET A 1 -67.92 -44.38 -9.20
CA MET A 1 -67.50 -44.55 -7.79
C MET A 1 -66.21 -43.75 -7.61
N ARG A 2 -66.13 -42.94 -6.55
CA ARG A 2 -65.20 -41.80 -6.40
C ARG A 2 -63.74 -42.20 -6.15
N ILE A 3 -62.89 -41.29 -6.64
CA ILE A 3 -61.44 -41.08 -6.48
C ILE A 3 -60.99 -41.10 -5.01
N LEU A 4 -59.79 -41.65 -4.74
CA LEU A 4 -58.86 -41.13 -3.72
C LEU A 4 -57.42 -41.35 -4.23
N VAL A 5 -56.82 -40.32 -4.81
CA VAL A 5 -55.36 -40.25 -5.04
C VAL A 5 -54.79 -39.47 -3.87
N SER A 6 -54.00 -40.13 -3.03
CA SER A 6 -53.33 -39.51 -1.89
C SER A 6 -52.11 -38.71 -2.37
N SER A 7 -52.23 -37.38 -2.39
CA SER A 7 -51.09 -36.47 -2.58
C SER A 7 -50.23 -36.45 -1.31
N TRP A 8 -48.99 -36.92 -1.42
CA TRP A 8 -47.97 -36.73 -0.40
C TRP A 8 -47.27 -35.39 -0.67
N LEU A 9 -47.53 -34.39 0.18
CA LEU A 9 -46.77 -33.15 0.21
C LEU A 9 -45.43 -33.40 0.93
N LEU A 10 -44.33 -33.47 0.18
CA LEU A 10 -43.00 -33.29 0.74
C LEU A 10 -42.83 -31.82 1.14
N LEU A 11 -42.83 -31.55 2.45
CA LEU A 11 -42.31 -30.29 2.99
C LEU A 11 -40.78 -30.31 2.89
N ALA A 12 -40.24 -29.63 1.89
CA ALA A 12 -38.83 -29.26 1.86
C ALA A 12 -38.58 -28.16 2.89
N SER A 13 -37.95 -28.51 4.01
CA SER A 13 -37.45 -27.54 4.98
C SER A 13 -36.24 -26.81 4.38
N LEU A 14 -36.45 -25.61 3.83
CA LEU A 14 -35.35 -24.68 3.61
C LEU A 14 -34.80 -24.24 4.97
N ALA A 15 -33.64 -24.79 5.34
CA ALA A 15 -32.84 -24.18 6.38
C ALA A 15 -32.31 -22.84 5.83
N ALA A 16 -32.84 -21.73 6.33
CA ALA A 16 -32.23 -20.43 6.12
C ALA A 16 -30.84 -20.47 6.77
N VAL A 17 -29.80 -20.59 5.96
CA VAL A 17 -28.44 -20.27 6.38
C VAL A 17 -28.46 -18.77 6.66
N GLY A 18 -28.47 -18.40 7.94
CA GLY A 18 -28.31 -17.01 8.32
C GLY A 18 -26.95 -16.54 7.82
N GLU A 19 -26.95 -15.63 6.86
CA GLU A 19 -25.76 -14.86 6.52
C GLU A 19 -25.33 -14.13 7.79
N THR A 20 -24.31 -14.66 8.47
CA THR A 20 -23.57 -13.87 9.45
C THR A 20 -22.90 -12.78 8.64
N ASN A 21 -23.53 -11.60 8.56
CA ASN A 21 -22.93 -10.41 7.98
C ASN A 21 -21.64 -10.12 8.75
N SER A 22 -20.52 -10.62 8.23
CA SER A 22 -19.20 -10.25 8.71
C SER A 22 -19.11 -8.73 8.64
N PRO A 23 -18.56 -8.06 9.66
CA PRO A 23 -18.38 -6.61 9.61
C PRO A 23 -17.58 -6.24 8.37
N VAL A 24 -17.99 -5.15 7.70
CA VAL A 24 -17.33 -4.62 6.51
C VAL A 24 -16.71 -3.25 6.80
N VAL A 25 -15.72 -2.87 5.99
CA VAL A 25 -15.02 -1.58 6.04
C VAL A 25 -14.71 -1.12 4.61
N HIS A 26 -14.42 0.16 4.41
CA HIS A 26 -14.07 0.73 3.09
C HIS A 26 -12.57 1.00 2.94
N SER A 27 -11.75 0.17 3.59
CA SER A 27 -10.30 0.29 3.57
C SER A 27 -9.61 -1.02 3.89
N ALA A 28 -8.45 -1.26 3.30
CA ALA A 28 -7.58 -2.38 3.67
C ALA A 28 -6.11 -1.95 3.77
N PRO A 29 -5.35 -2.44 4.76
CA PRO A 29 -3.90 -2.29 4.76
C PRO A 29 -3.26 -3.10 3.63
N ILE A 30 -2.25 -2.50 3.02
CA ILE A 30 -1.40 -3.13 2.00
C ILE A 30 -0.02 -3.33 2.63
N LEU A 31 0.42 -4.58 2.75
CA LEU A 31 1.74 -4.92 3.30
C LEU A 31 2.81 -4.84 2.21
N LEU A 32 3.98 -4.31 2.56
CA LEU A 32 5.15 -4.21 1.70
C LEU A 32 6.33 -4.98 2.28
N TYR A 33 6.81 -5.95 1.50
CA TYR A 33 8.04 -6.70 1.71
C TYR A 33 9.03 -6.46 0.56
N HIS A 34 10.31 -6.80 0.73
CA HIS A 34 11.29 -6.79 -0.37
C HIS A 34 12.02 -8.13 -0.41
N HIS A 35 12.81 -8.42 0.63
CA HIS A 35 13.53 -9.68 0.74
C HIS A 35 12.91 -10.60 1.79
N VAL A 36 12.83 -11.89 1.47
CA VAL A 36 12.59 -12.99 2.41
C VAL A 36 13.88 -13.79 2.54
N ALA A 37 14.85 -13.28 3.30
CA ALA A 37 16.19 -13.83 3.40
C ALA A 37 16.89 -13.43 4.72
N ASN A 38 17.94 -14.18 5.08
CA ASN A 38 18.73 -13.95 6.30
C ASN A 38 20.01 -13.15 6.05
N ASP A 39 20.47 -13.11 4.80
CA ASP A 39 21.80 -12.71 4.35
C ASP A 39 21.80 -11.48 3.43
N THR A 40 20.65 -10.83 3.28
CA THR A 40 20.46 -9.57 2.55
C THR A 40 20.44 -8.38 3.53
N PRO A 41 20.55 -7.12 3.04
CA PRO A 41 20.55 -5.95 3.91
C PRO A 41 19.35 -5.92 4.87
N ALA A 42 19.63 -5.84 6.18
CA ALA A 42 18.61 -6.00 7.21
C ALA A 42 17.50 -4.93 7.18
N SER A 43 17.73 -3.77 6.57
CA SER A 43 16.78 -2.66 6.49
C SER A 43 15.48 -3.03 5.75
N THR A 44 15.55 -3.91 4.76
CA THR A 44 14.43 -4.32 3.89
C THR A 44 14.17 -5.83 3.90
N SER A 45 14.86 -6.57 4.77
CA SER A 45 14.79 -8.03 4.84
C SER A 45 13.95 -8.52 6.01
N ILE A 46 13.26 -9.65 5.80
CA ILE A 46 12.67 -10.47 6.86
C ILE A 46 13.17 -11.90 6.71
N SER A 47 13.52 -12.56 7.81
CA SER A 47 13.92 -13.97 7.74
C SER A 47 12.75 -14.86 7.26
N PRO A 48 13.00 -15.97 6.54
CA PRO A 48 11.95 -16.90 6.16
C PRO A 48 11.11 -17.40 7.36
N ALA A 49 11.75 -17.61 8.51
CA ALA A 49 11.07 -18.02 9.74
C ALA A 49 10.12 -16.94 10.30
N GLN A 50 10.53 -15.67 10.31
CA GLN A 50 9.65 -14.57 10.72
C GLN A 50 8.55 -14.32 9.69
N PHE A 51 8.84 -14.47 8.40
CA PHE A 51 7.83 -14.36 7.34
C PHE A 51 6.77 -15.46 7.48
N GLU A 52 7.17 -16.70 7.79
CA GLU A 52 6.25 -17.78 8.11
C GLU A 52 5.38 -17.46 9.34
N GLN A 53 5.94 -16.85 10.39
CA GLN A 53 5.16 -16.38 11.54
C GLN A 53 4.14 -15.30 11.15
N HIS A 54 4.49 -14.39 10.24
CA HIS A 54 3.55 -13.40 9.71
C HIS A 54 2.40 -14.11 8.96
N MET A 55 2.72 -15.01 8.03
CA MET A 55 1.70 -15.68 7.21
C MET A 55 0.77 -16.56 8.05
N ALA A 56 1.32 -17.28 9.05
CA ALA A 56 0.51 -18.08 9.97
C ALA A 56 -0.46 -17.22 10.80
N TYR A 57 -0.03 -16.03 11.24
CA TYR A 57 -0.91 -15.08 11.92
C TYR A 57 -1.98 -14.53 10.97
N ILE A 58 -1.59 -14.12 9.75
CA ILE A 58 -2.50 -13.61 8.74
C ILE A 58 -3.58 -14.65 8.41
N ASN A 59 -3.22 -15.91 8.19
CA ASN A 59 -4.15 -17.00 7.89
C ASN A 59 -5.23 -17.18 8.98
N LYS A 60 -4.87 -16.95 10.24
CA LYS A 60 -5.80 -17.10 11.36
C LYS A 60 -6.71 -15.90 11.57
N HIS A 61 -6.31 -14.70 11.13
CA HIS A 61 -6.91 -13.44 11.59
C HIS A 61 -7.39 -12.53 10.46
N HIS A 62 -6.92 -12.73 9.23
CA HIS A 62 -7.12 -11.82 8.11
C HIS A 62 -7.62 -12.57 6.87
N THR A 63 -8.28 -11.81 5.99
CA THR A 63 -8.69 -12.27 4.67
C THR A 63 -7.73 -11.65 3.67
N VAL A 64 -6.87 -12.44 3.03
CA VAL A 64 -5.95 -11.93 2.01
C VAL A 64 -6.69 -11.84 0.69
N LEU A 65 -6.75 -10.63 0.11
CA LEU A 65 -7.39 -10.39 -1.18
C LEU A 65 -6.35 -10.05 -2.24
N PRO A 66 -6.59 -10.39 -3.53
CA PRO A 66 -5.80 -9.86 -4.62
C PRO A 66 -5.76 -8.33 -4.57
N LEU A 67 -4.59 -7.76 -4.85
CA LEU A 67 -4.44 -6.29 -4.82
C LEU A 67 -5.44 -5.59 -5.75
N THR A 68 -5.77 -6.22 -6.88
CA THR A 68 -6.75 -5.74 -7.85
C THR A 68 -8.15 -5.59 -7.28
N GLU A 69 -8.58 -6.53 -6.44
CA GLU A 69 -9.89 -6.46 -5.77
C GLU A 69 -9.91 -5.37 -4.71
N VAL A 70 -8.83 -5.24 -3.93
CA VAL A 70 -8.71 -4.16 -2.94
C VAL A 70 -8.77 -2.79 -3.60
N VAL A 71 -8.03 -2.59 -4.69
CA VAL A 71 -7.99 -1.32 -5.43
C VAL A 71 -9.33 -1.04 -6.11
N ALA A 72 -9.97 -2.04 -6.72
CA ALA A 72 -11.29 -1.88 -7.33
C ALA A 72 -12.32 -1.45 -6.28
N ALA A 73 -12.37 -2.13 -5.13
CA ALA A 73 -13.29 -1.78 -4.05
C ALA A 73 -13.03 -0.36 -3.51
N ILE A 74 -11.76 0.03 -3.34
CA ILE A 74 -11.41 1.40 -2.92
C ILE A 74 -11.87 2.44 -3.95
N LYS A 75 -11.66 2.17 -5.24
CA LYS A 75 -12.02 3.07 -6.34
C LYS A 75 -13.54 3.23 -6.48
N GLU A 76 -14.29 2.16 -6.26
CA GLU A 76 -15.75 2.14 -6.39
C GLU A 76 -16.46 2.51 -5.07
N GLY A 77 -15.72 2.60 -3.96
CA GLY A 77 -16.28 2.83 -2.63
C GLY A 77 -17.00 1.60 -2.06
N GLU A 78 -16.76 0.42 -2.61
CA GLU A 78 -17.40 -0.83 -2.22
C GLU A 78 -16.86 -1.37 -0.88
N PRO A 79 -17.67 -2.10 -0.12
CA PRO A 79 -17.25 -2.68 1.15
C PRO A 79 -16.26 -3.83 0.96
N LEU A 80 -15.27 -3.90 1.84
CA LEU A 80 -14.32 -5.00 2.01
C LEU A 80 -14.58 -5.72 3.35
N PRO A 81 -14.23 -7.02 3.48
CA PRO A 81 -14.21 -7.68 4.78
C PRO A 81 -13.43 -6.86 5.82
N ALA A 82 -13.93 -6.73 7.05
CA ALA A 82 -13.28 -5.90 8.08
C ALA A 82 -11.81 -6.23 8.33
N ASN A 83 -11.41 -7.49 8.12
CA ASN A 83 -10.06 -8.00 8.30
C ASN A 83 -9.31 -8.21 6.98
N ALA A 84 -9.78 -7.63 5.87
CA ALA A 84 -9.13 -7.71 4.57
C ALA A 84 -7.73 -7.07 4.60
N LEU A 85 -6.77 -7.64 3.87
CA LEU A 85 -5.48 -7.04 3.57
C LEU A 85 -4.93 -7.52 2.23
N ALA A 86 -3.97 -6.79 1.67
CA ALA A 86 -3.20 -7.22 0.50
C ALA A 86 -1.72 -7.38 0.84
N ILE A 87 -1.04 -8.28 0.13
CA ILE A 87 0.41 -8.54 0.27
C ILE A 87 1.11 -8.12 -1.01
N THR A 88 2.14 -7.27 -0.87
CA THR A 88 2.96 -6.79 -1.99
C THR A 88 4.45 -6.95 -1.69
N PHE A 89 5.21 -7.14 -2.76
CA PHE A 89 6.67 -7.11 -2.77
C PHE A 89 7.16 -6.09 -3.79
N ASP A 90 8.30 -5.47 -3.52
CA ASP A 90 9.01 -4.62 -4.48
C ASP A 90 10.30 -5.31 -4.97
N ASP A 91 10.90 -4.77 -6.03
CA ASP A 91 12.21 -5.08 -6.62
C ASP A 91 12.41 -6.44 -7.32
N GLY A 92 11.55 -7.44 -7.16
CA GLY A 92 11.68 -8.69 -7.92
C GLY A 92 12.85 -9.61 -7.52
N TYR A 93 13.27 -9.59 -6.25
CA TYR A 93 14.35 -10.47 -5.77
C TYR A 93 14.03 -11.96 -5.88
N LYS A 94 15.05 -12.76 -6.21
CA LYS A 94 14.99 -14.21 -6.33
C LYS A 94 14.58 -14.92 -5.04
N ASN A 95 14.93 -14.36 -3.88
CA ASN A 95 14.54 -14.91 -2.58
C ASN A 95 13.02 -14.86 -2.34
N ILE A 96 12.27 -14.00 -3.06
CA ILE A 96 10.81 -14.01 -3.04
C ILE A 96 10.32 -15.34 -3.60
N LEU A 97 10.87 -15.82 -4.71
CA LEU A 97 10.54 -17.13 -5.27
C LEU A 97 11.05 -18.27 -4.39
N THR A 98 12.31 -18.26 -3.96
CA THR A 98 12.88 -19.45 -3.31
C THR A 98 12.41 -19.63 -1.87
N ASN A 99 12.12 -18.54 -1.15
CA ASN A 99 11.75 -18.57 0.26
C ASN A 99 10.31 -18.12 0.50
N GLY A 100 9.89 -17.00 -0.11
CA GLY A 100 8.57 -16.39 0.14
C GLY A 100 7.42 -17.15 -0.51
N HIS A 101 7.53 -17.47 -1.80
CA HIS A 101 6.48 -18.08 -2.61
C HIS A 101 6.01 -19.42 -2.03
N PRO A 102 6.88 -20.39 -1.67
CA PRO A 102 6.44 -21.65 -1.04
C PRO A 102 5.68 -21.45 0.29
N ILE A 103 5.97 -20.37 1.03
CA ILE A 103 5.25 -20.05 2.26
C ILE A 103 3.86 -19.51 1.94
N LEU A 104 3.74 -18.58 0.97
CA LEU A 104 2.47 -18.01 0.54
C LEU A 104 1.55 -19.06 -0.10
N SER A 105 2.09 -19.93 -0.95
CA SER A 105 1.34 -20.99 -1.64
C SER A 105 0.74 -22.03 -0.69
N ARG A 106 1.30 -22.24 0.51
CA ARG A 106 0.69 -23.12 1.53
C ARG A 106 -0.63 -22.58 2.10
N TYR A 107 -0.87 -21.28 1.97
CA TYR A 107 -2.06 -20.61 2.46
C TYR A 107 -2.97 -20.11 1.33
N ASP A 108 -2.63 -20.43 0.07
CA ASP A 108 -3.31 -19.92 -1.13
C ASP A 108 -3.43 -18.38 -1.14
N PHE A 109 -2.41 -17.69 -0.62
CA PHE A 109 -2.44 -16.23 -0.53
C PHE A 109 -2.10 -15.57 -1.86
N PRO A 110 -3.00 -14.73 -2.41
CA PRO A 110 -2.66 -13.90 -3.55
C PRO A 110 -1.69 -12.79 -3.14
N TYR A 111 -0.79 -12.43 -4.04
CA TYR A 111 0.16 -11.34 -3.81
C TYR A 111 0.65 -10.74 -5.13
N THR A 112 1.15 -9.51 -5.04
CA THR A 112 1.68 -8.74 -6.17
C THR A 112 3.18 -8.49 -5.98
N ILE A 113 3.96 -8.57 -7.05
CA ILE A 113 5.35 -8.13 -7.08
C ILE A 113 5.49 -6.95 -8.05
N PHE A 114 5.89 -5.79 -7.55
CA PHE A 114 6.31 -4.66 -8.37
C PHE A 114 7.78 -4.89 -8.77
N ILE A 115 8.07 -4.92 -10.07
CA ILE A 115 9.41 -5.25 -10.59
C ILE A 115 9.99 -4.15 -11.47
N ASN A 116 11.32 -4.10 -11.50
CA ASN A 116 12.11 -3.25 -12.40
C ASN A 116 12.52 -4.07 -13.62
N PRO A 117 11.79 -4.01 -14.75
CA PRO A 117 11.94 -4.98 -15.81
C PRO A 117 13.31 -4.93 -16.50
N ALA A 118 14.06 -3.82 -16.43
CA ALA A 118 15.45 -3.79 -16.91
C ALA A 118 16.43 -4.54 -15.99
N GLU A 119 16.11 -4.76 -14.71
CA GLU A 119 16.96 -5.47 -13.75
C GLU A 119 16.70 -7.00 -13.73
N ILE A 120 15.52 -7.43 -14.19
CA ILE A 120 15.13 -8.84 -14.24
C ILE A 120 16.07 -9.64 -15.16
N GLY A 121 16.68 -10.67 -14.59
CA GLY A 121 17.66 -11.53 -15.24
C GLY A 121 19.06 -10.93 -15.41
N GLN A 122 19.32 -9.70 -14.94
CA GLN A 122 20.65 -9.07 -15.03
C GLN A 122 21.55 -9.41 -13.85
N ARG A 123 20.98 -9.47 -12.64
CA ARG A 123 21.71 -9.77 -11.40
C ARG A 123 21.36 -11.15 -10.87
N ALA A 124 22.31 -11.80 -10.19
CA ALA A 124 22.13 -13.16 -9.68
C ALA A 124 21.08 -13.25 -8.55
N ASP A 125 20.83 -12.15 -7.86
CA ASP A 125 19.85 -12.01 -6.77
C ASP A 125 18.45 -11.59 -7.25
N GLN A 126 18.28 -11.38 -8.56
CA GLN A 126 17.02 -11.03 -9.21
C GLN A 126 16.35 -12.26 -9.84
N LEU A 127 15.03 -12.22 -9.94
CA LEU A 127 14.30 -13.21 -10.74
C LEU A 127 14.76 -13.13 -12.21
N SER A 128 14.71 -14.26 -12.90
CA SER A 128 14.78 -14.32 -14.36
C SER A 128 13.38 -14.18 -14.97
N TRP A 129 13.29 -13.79 -16.24
CA TRP A 129 12.00 -13.73 -16.95
C TRP A 129 11.30 -15.09 -17.05
N GLN A 130 12.06 -16.20 -17.05
CA GLN A 130 11.46 -17.54 -17.00
C GLN A 130 10.78 -17.79 -15.66
N GLU A 131 11.44 -17.43 -14.55
CA GLU A 131 10.89 -17.53 -13.20
C GLU A 131 9.67 -16.61 -13.01
N VAL A 132 9.73 -15.37 -13.51
CA VAL A 132 8.59 -14.44 -13.51
C VAL A 132 7.37 -15.05 -14.23
N LYS A 133 7.57 -15.60 -15.44
CA LYS A 133 6.49 -16.25 -16.21
C LYS A 133 5.92 -17.47 -15.50
N GLN A 134 6.75 -18.27 -14.86
CA GLN A 134 6.29 -19.41 -14.07
C GLN A 134 5.40 -18.93 -12.91
N MET A 135 5.87 -17.96 -12.13
CA MET A 135 5.10 -17.38 -11.02
C MET A 135 3.79 -16.76 -11.50
N GLN A 136 3.78 -16.12 -12.66
CA GLN A 136 2.56 -15.58 -13.27
C GLN A 136 1.53 -16.69 -13.56
N GLN A 137 1.98 -17.84 -14.09
CA GLN A 137 1.12 -19.01 -14.33
C GLN A 137 0.57 -19.61 -13.03
N GLU A 138 1.28 -19.42 -11.92
CA GLU A 138 0.87 -19.81 -10.56
C GLU A 138 -0.02 -18.75 -9.88
N GLY A 139 -0.39 -17.68 -10.59
CA GLY A 139 -1.35 -16.66 -10.13
C GLY A 139 -0.72 -15.41 -9.50
N VAL A 140 0.61 -15.26 -9.54
CA VAL A 140 1.29 -14.06 -9.03
C VAL A 140 1.09 -12.89 -9.99
N LEU A 141 0.63 -11.74 -9.47
CA LEU A 141 0.52 -10.52 -10.26
C LEU A 141 1.86 -9.78 -10.28
N PHE A 142 2.34 -9.41 -11.47
CA PHE A 142 3.50 -8.54 -11.64
C PHE A 142 3.06 -7.15 -12.10
N ALA A 143 3.66 -6.11 -11.53
CA ALA A 143 3.33 -4.71 -11.79
C ALA A 143 4.58 -3.83 -11.88
N ASN A 144 4.39 -2.56 -12.23
CA ASN A 144 5.45 -1.64 -12.61
C ASN A 144 6.15 -1.04 -11.38
N HIS A 145 7.47 -1.15 -11.30
CA HIS A 145 8.29 -0.45 -10.30
C HIS A 145 9.25 0.57 -10.92
N THR A 146 8.95 1.11 -12.11
CA THR A 146 9.85 1.83 -13.02
C THR A 146 10.86 0.91 -13.69
N LEU A 147 11.51 1.36 -14.77
CA LEU A 147 12.35 0.52 -15.62
C LEU A 147 13.57 -0.01 -14.85
N ASP A 148 14.22 0.88 -14.10
CA ASP A 148 15.57 0.74 -13.53
C ASP A 148 15.68 1.23 -12.07
N HIS A 149 14.55 1.42 -11.38
CA HIS A 149 14.49 1.87 -9.99
C HIS A 149 15.06 3.29 -9.77
N LEU A 150 14.87 4.19 -10.74
CA LEU A 150 15.30 5.59 -10.62
C LEU A 150 14.62 6.33 -9.43
N HIS A 151 15.36 7.25 -8.82
CA HIS A 151 14.76 8.28 -7.96
C HIS A 151 13.92 9.23 -8.81
N MET A 152 12.60 9.08 -8.75
CA MET A 152 11.68 9.78 -9.63
C MET A 152 11.71 11.30 -9.45
N LEU A 153 12.09 11.81 -8.26
CA LEU A 153 12.17 13.25 -7.99
C LEU A 153 13.52 13.89 -8.36
N ASN A 154 14.54 13.09 -8.72
CA ASN A 154 15.85 13.62 -9.10
C ASN A 154 15.78 14.30 -10.48
N LYS A 155 16.21 15.56 -10.52
CA LYS A 155 16.42 16.32 -11.76
C LYS A 155 17.88 16.25 -12.18
N ASN A 156 18.10 16.17 -13.49
CA ASN A 156 19.44 16.39 -14.05
C ASN A 156 19.84 17.87 -13.92
N LYS A 157 21.14 18.14 -14.00
CA LYS A 157 21.64 19.51 -14.00
C LYS A 157 21.03 20.29 -15.16
N ASP A 158 20.52 21.49 -14.87
CA ASP A 158 19.89 22.40 -15.83
C ASP A 158 18.63 21.85 -16.53
N GLU A 159 18.03 20.78 -15.99
CA GLU A 159 16.81 20.17 -16.50
C GLU A 159 15.56 20.97 -16.08
N SER A 160 14.73 21.34 -17.06
CA SER A 160 13.44 21.97 -16.78
C SER A 160 12.43 20.98 -16.21
N ASP A 161 11.43 21.48 -15.49
CA ASP A 161 10.37 20.65 -14.89
C ASP A 161 9.62 19.81 -15.95
N ALA A 162 9.40 20.36 -17.15
CA ALA A 162 8.78 19.63 -18.24
C ALA A 162 9.69 18.51 -18.77
N ALA A 163 10.98 18.78 -18.96
CA ALA A 163 11.93 17.77 -19.43
C ALA A 163 12.14 16.64 -18.40
N TRP A 164 12.19 16.99 -17.12
CA TRP A 164 12.22 16.02 -16.01
C TRP A 164 11.00 15.11 -16.03
N LEU A 165 9.79 15.69 -16.10
CA LEU A 165 8.56 14.92 -16.07
C LEU A 165 8.46 13.96 -17.25
N GLU A 166 8.80 14.43 -18.47
CA GLU A 166 8.80 13.58 -19.65
C GLU A 166 9.86 12.46 -19.57
N ARG A 167 11.08 12.74 -19.09
CA ARG A 167 12.11 11.70 -18.90
C ARG A 167 11.66 10.63 -17.90
N VAL A 168 11.14 11.03 -16.74
CA VAL A 168 10.67 10.11 -15.71
C VAL A 168 9.46 9.33 -16.21
N TRP A 169 8.55 9.98 -16.93
CA TRP A 169 7.37 9.31 -17.48
C TRP A 169 7.73 8.30 -18.58
N ASN A 170 8.68 8.63 -19.46
CA ASN A 170 9.20 7.68 -20.45
C ASN A 170 9.75 6.42 -19.78
N ASN A 171 10.48 6.56 -18.68
CA ASN A 171 10.97 5.42 -17.90
C ASN A 171 9.81 4.55 -17.37
N VAL A 172 8.74 5.15 -16.84
CA VAL A 172 7.53 4.42 -16.41
C VAL A 172 6.87 3.69 -17.58
N THR A 173 6.70 4.35 -18.73
CA THR A 173 6.04 3.75 -19.90
C THR A 173 6.88 2.69 -20.59
N ASP A 174 8.20 2.84 -20.61
CA ASP A 174 9.13 1.82 -21.14
C ASP A 174 9.08 0.56 -20.27
N ALA A 175 9.01 0.72 -18.95
CA ALA A 175 8.78 -0.39 -18.03
C ALA A 175 7.43 -1.08 -18.29
N GLN A 176 6.36 -0.30 -18.47
CA GLN A 176 5.03 -0.83 -18.77
C GLN A 176 5.02 -1.62 -20.08
N ALA A 177 5.65 -1.06 -21.13
CA ALA A 177 5.74 -1.71 -22.43
C ALA A 177 6.53 -3.02 -22.36
N MET A 178 7.62 -3.04 -21.59
CA MET A 178 8.40 -4.27 -21.39
C MET A 178 7.61 -5.33 -20.60
N LEU A 179 6.85 -4.93 -19.58
CA LEU A 179 5.97 -5.85 -18.86
C LEU A 179 4.90 -6.45 -19.78
N GLU A 180 4.23 -5.63 -20.58
CA GLU A 180 3.24 -6.08 -21.56
C GLU A 180 3.86 -7.05 -22.59
N GLU A 181 5.03 -6.71 -23.15
CA GLU A 181 5.75 -7.56 -24.10
C GLU A 181 6.11 -8.92 -23.49
N LYS A 182 6.64 -8.92 -22.25
CA LYS A 182 7.14 -10.15 -21.61
C LYS A 182 6.02 -11.01 -21.05
N LEU A 183 4.94 -10.41 -20.53
CA LEU A 183 3.91 -11.09 -19.76
C LEU A 183 2.57 -11.23 -20.50
N GLY A 184 2.41 -10.55 -21.64
CA GLY A 184 1.19 -10.56 -22.46
C GLY A 184 -0.01 -9.81 -21.87
N THR A 185 0.13 -9.30 -20.64
CA THR A 185 -0.82 -8.42 -19.96
C THR A 185 -0.05 -7.58 -18.95
N SER A 186 -0.41 -6.31 -18.81
CA SER A 186 0.15 -5.44 -17.79
C SER A 186 -0.89 -4.46 -17.26
N ILE A 187 -1.15 -4.56 -15.96
CA ILE A 187 -2.02 -3.62 -15.25
C ILE A 187 -1.29 -2.28 -15.04
N THR A 188 -2.01 -1.16 -15.06
CA THR A 188 -1.46 0.19 -14.86
C THR A 188 -1.27 0.52 -13.38
N TYR A 189 -0.53 -0.34 -12.67
CA TYR A 189 -0.15 -0.13 -11.26
C TYR A 189 1.33 0.23 -11.19
N LEU A 190 1.64 1.33 -10.50
CA LEU A 190 3.02 1.80 -10.28
C LEU A 190 3.32 1.89 -8.79
N ALA A 191 4.26 1.10 -8.29
CA ALA A 191 4.90 1.41 -7.01
C ALA A 191 6.02 2.42 -7.26
N TYR A 192 6.01 3.54 -6.53
CA TYR A 192 7.08 4.52 -6.61
C TYR A 192 8.36 3.96 -5.96
N PRO A 193 9.51 3.89 -6.66
CA PRO A 193 10.80 3.63 -6.04
C PRO A 193 10.99 4.56 -4.84
N PHE A 194 11.46 3.99 -3.72
CA PHE A 194 11.64 4.72 -2.45
C PHE A 194 10.35 5.36 -1.87
N GLY A 195 9.19 5.10 -2.48
CA GLY A 195 7.92 5.75 -2.19
C GLY A 195 7.88 7.24 -2.52
N GLU A 196 8.77 7.73 -3.39
CA GLU A 196 8.94 9.15 -3.72
C GLU A 196 8.00 9.61 -4.85
N TYR A 197 7.23 10.66 -4.58
CA TYR A 197 6.33 11.26 -5.56
C TYR A 197 6.11 12.75 -5.27
N ASN A 198 5.51 13.46 -6.21
CA ASN A 198 5.05 14.83 -6.08
C ASN A 198 3.72 15.00 -6.82
N GLN A 199 3.12 16.18 -6.71
CA GLN A 199 1.83 16.46 -7.31
C GLN A 199 1.86 16.31 -8.84
N ALA A 200 2.95 16.70 -9.52
CA ALA A 200 3.05 16.58 -10.98
C ALA A 200 3.07 15.12 -11.46
N LEU A 201 3.69 14.22 -10.70
CA LEU A 201 3.66 12.78 -10.99
C LEU A 201 2.27 12.21 -10.73
N GLU A 202 1.63 12.57 -9.62
CA GLU A 202 0.25 12.13 -9.33
C GLU A 202 -0.72 12.56 -10.42
N GLU A 203 -0.69 13.83 -10.82
CA GLU A 203 -1.50 14.36 -11.93
C GLU A 203 -1.24 13.59 -13.24
N ARG A 204 0.03 13.24 -13.53
CA ARG A 204 0.38 12.44 -14.71
C ARG A 204 -0.16 11.01 -14.61
N LEU A 205 -0.07 10.36 -13.45
CA LEU A 205 -0.64 9.02 -13.25
C LEU A 205 -2.16 9.04 -13.44
N GLU A 206 -2.85 10.01 -12.85
CA GLU A 206 -4.31 10.16 -12.98
C GLU A 206 -4.72 10.33 -14.44
N GLN A 207 -4.06 11.24 -15.18
CA GLN A 207 -4.30 11.47 -16.61
C GLN A 207 -4.10 10.22 -17.47
N GLN A 208 -3.22 9.32 -17.04
CA GLN A 208 -2.85 8.12 -17.79
C GLN A 208 -3.55 6.85 -17.26
N GLY A 209 -4.44 6.99 -16.27
CA GLY A 209 -5.21 5.88 -15.71
C GLY A 209 -4.39 4.90 -14.86
N TYR A 210 -3.31 5.38 -14.23
CA TYR A 210 -2.49 4.59 -13.31
C TYR A 210 -3.00 4.70 -11.87
N VAL A 211 -2.82 3.62 -11.12
CA VAL A 211 -2.90 3.60 -9.65
C VAL A 211 -1.48 3.60 -9.11
N GLY A 212 -1.18 4.52 -8.19
CA GLY A 212 0.15 4.68 -7.61
C GLY A 212 0.21 4.17 -6.17
N PHE A 213 1.34 3.58 -5.79
CA PHE A 213 1.56 3.01 -4.46
C PHE A 213 2.79 3.63 -3.81
N GLY A 214 2.57 4.39 -2.74
CA GLY A 214 3.63 4.99 -1.94
C GLY A 214 4.20 4.02 -0.90
N GLN A 215 5.08 4.54 -0.04
CA GLN A 215 5.61 3.84 1.13
C GLN A 215 5.31 4.57 2.46
N HIS A 216 4.32 5.49 2.44
CA HIS A 216 3.82 6.14 3.64
C HIS A 216 2.77 5.25 4.33
N SER A 217 2.69 5.34 5.66
CA SER A 217 1.96 4.37 6.47
C SER A 217 0.46 4.68 6.54
N GLY A 218 -0.38 3.66 6.43
CA GLY A 218 -1.84 3.77 6.53
C GLY A 218 -2.53 2.62 5.82
N ALA A 219 -3.78 2.36 6.17
CA ALA A 219 -4.64 1.55 5.30
C ALA A 219 -5.06 2.40 4.10
N ALA A 220 -5.23 1.76 2.95
CA ALA A 220 -5.72 2.38 1.74
C ALA A 220 -7.25 2.35 1.76
N GLY A 221 -7.90 3.48 1.50
CA GLY A 221 -9.37 3.59 1.51
C GLY A 221 -9.85 4.66 0.52
N ALA A 222 -11.16 4.84 0.41
CA ALA A 222 -11.77 5.72 -0.61
C ALA A 222 -11.29 7.19 -0.58
N ALA A 223 -10.85 7.69 0.58
CA ALA A 223 -10.28 9.04 0.73
C ALA A 223 -8.76 9.11 0.48
N SER A 224 -8.10 7.97 0.25
CA SER A 224 -6.70 7.94 -0.17
C SER A 224 -6.61 8.33 -1.65
N PRO A 225 -5.65 9.19 -2.06
CA PRO A 225 -5.40 9.43 -3.47
C PRO A 225 -5.07 8.09 -4.17
N LEU A 226 -5.82 7.73 -5.22
CA LEU A 226 -5.55 6.51 -6.00
C LEU A 226 -4.15 6.54 -6.63
N THR A 227 -3.60 7.73 -6.82
CA THR A 227 -2.24 7.98 -7.31
C THR A 227 -1.17 7.81 -6.24
N ALA A 228 -1.53 7.62 -4.97
CA ALA A 228 -0.58 7.46 -3.88
C ALA A 228 -1.18 6.64 -2.73
N LEU A 229 -1.60 5.40 -2.99
CA LEU A 229 -2.11 4.51 -1.96
C LEU A 229 -1.02 4.17 -0.93
N PRO A 230 -1.32 4.22 0.39
CA PRO A 230 -0.37 3.92 1.45
C PRO A 230 -0.05 2.43 1.54
N ARG A 231 1.16 2.12 2.02
CA ARG A 231 1.61 0.75 2.30
C ARG A 231 2.35 0.69 3.62
N PHE A 232 2.26 -0.44 4.31
CA PHE A 232 3.02 -0.71 5.53
C PHE A 232 4.24 -1.58 5.23
N PRO A 233 5.47 -1.06 5.37
CA PRO A 233 6.65 -1.90 5.43
C PRO A 233 6.51 -2.92 6.57
N ALA A 234 6.80 -4.18 6.26
CA ALA A 234 6.68 -5.32 7.17
C ALA A 234 8.00 -6.11 7.30
N ALA A 235 9.12 -5.46 6.97
CA ALA A 235 10.48 -6.00 7.01
C ALA A 235 11.42 -5.10 7.83
N GLY A 236 12.63 -5.60 8.11
CA GLY A 236 13.67 -4.89 8.87
C GLY A 236 13.17 -4.34 10.21
N PRO A 237 13.29 -3.02 10.47
CA PRO A 237 12.82 -2.42 11.73
C PRO A 237 11.30 -2.54 11.94
N TYR A 238 10.55 -2.93 10.90
CA TYR A 238 9.11 -3.10 10.93
C TYR A 238 8.66 -4.57 10.89
N ALA A 239 9.58 -5.53 10.98
CA ALA A 239 9.29 -6.97 10.96
C ALA A 239 8.71 -7.53 12.27
N SER A 240 8.61 -6.72 13.33
CA SER A 240 8.04 -7.20 14.59
C SER A 240 6.54 -7.45 14.44
N LEU A 241 6.12 -8.72 14.55
CA LEU A 241 4.71 -9.09 14.47
C LEU A 241 3.85 -8.34 15.51
N ASN A 242 4.38 -8.06 16.70
CA ASN A 242 3.64 -7.34 17.74
C ASN A 242 3.18 -5.94 17.30
N SER A 243 4.05 -5.17 16.64
CA SER A 243 3.67 -3.86 16.11
C SER A 243 2.91 -3.96 14.79
N LEU A 244 3.16 -5.01 14.00
CA LEU A 244 2.47 -5.24 12.73
C LEU A 244 0.98 -5.57 12.91
N LYS A 245 0.59 -6.25 13.99
CA LYS A 245 -0.83 -6.53 14.31
C LYS A 245 -1.68 -5.26 14.32
N THR A 246 -1.20 -4.19 14.94
CA THR A 246 -1.91 -2.90 14.98
C THR A 246 -2.02 -2.28 13.58
N LYS A 247 -0.97 -2.39 12.76
CA LYS A 247 -0.96 -1.89 11.38
C LYS A 247 -1.94 -2.66 10.48
N MET A 248 -1.95 -4.00 10.58
CA MET A 248 -2.88 -4.87 9.85
C MET A 248 -4.35 -4.70 10.30
N ALA A 249 -4.58 -4.14 11.49
CA ALA A 249 -5.91 -3.81 11.99
C ALA A 249 -6.30 -2.33 11.76
N SER A 250 -5.48 -1.56 11.06
CA SER A 250 -5.77 -0.14 10.83
C SER A 250 -6.96 0.08 9.87
N LEU A 251 -7.53 1.28 9.94
CA LEU A 251 -8.53 1.82 9.03
C LEU A 251 -7.94 3.04 8.32
N ALA A 252 -8.38 3.33 7.09
CA ALA A 252 -7.95 4.54 6.39
C ALA A 252 -8.65 5.75 7.00
N LEU A 253 -7.90 6.75 7.51
CA LEU A 253 -8.51 7.99 7.99
C LEU A 253 -9.17 8.72 6.80
N PRO A 254 -10.48 9.01 6.85
CA PRO A 254 -11.20 9.61 5.73
C PRO A 254 -10.93 11.12 5.65
N VAL A 255 -9.72 11.49 5.21
CA VAL A 255 -9.31 12.89 5.01
C VAL A 255 -9.94 13.40 3.71
N ALA A 256 -10.99 14.20 3.81
CA ALA A 256 -11.64 14.81 2.65
C ALA A 256 -10.84 15.98 2.06
N GLN A 257 -10.13 16.72 2.91
CA GLN A 257 -9.30 17.85 2.48
C GLN A 257 -8.04 17.96 3.35
N THR A 258 -6.94 18.38 2.74
CA THR A 258 -5.69 18.74 3.42
C THR A 258 -5.24 20.12 2.98
N SER A 259 -4.73 20.92 3.91
CA SER A 259 -4.08 22.20 3.58
C SER A 259 -2.72 22.01 2.90
N HIS A 260 -2.25 20.76 2.73
CA HIS A 260 -0.89 20.45 2.32
C HIS A 260 -0.79 19.21 1.42
N PRO A 261 -1.25 19.30 0.15
CA PRO A 261 -1.27 18.15 -0.76
C PRO A 261 0.11 17.79 -1.32
N GLN A 262 1.05 18.75 -1.42
CA GLN A 262 2.36 18.54 -2.04
C GLN A 262 3.36 17.87 -1.06
N PRO A 263 3.77 16.60 -1.29
CA PRO A 263 4.73 15.91 -0.41
C PRO A 263 6.18 16.34 -0.67
N GLN A 264 6.53 16.77 -1.88
CA GLN A 264 7.86 17.31 -2.18
C GLN A 264 8.01 18.73 -1.61
N ARG A 265 9.06 18.97 -0.80
CA ARG A 265 9.25 20.22 -0.05
C ARG A 265 10.67 20.73 -0.12
N SER A 266 10.80 22.06 0.00
CA SER A 266 12.05 22.64 0.50
C SER A 266 12.22 22.28 1.97
N ALA A 267 13.44 22.38 2.49
CA ALA A 267 13.70 22.06 3.88
C ALA A 267 13.02 23.00 4.91
N LYS A 268 12.35 24.08 4.46
CA LYS A 268 11.65 25.03 5.35
C LYS A 268 10.56 24.33 6.17
N ALA A 269 10.32 24.86 7.37
CA ALA A 269 9.23 24.42 8.25
C ALA A 269 7.88 24.45 7.49
N PRO A 270 7.12 23.34 7.48
CA PRO A 270 5.80 23.30 6.84
C PRO A 270 4.77 24.22 7.50
N GLY A 271 4.95 24.54 8.79
CA GLY A 271 3.97 25.27 9.58
C GLY A 271 2.84 24.36 10.04
N THR A 272 1.64 24.92 10.18
CA THR A 272 0.45 24.17 10.57
C THR A 272 -0.18 23.51 9.36
N ILE A 273 -0.41 22.21 9.47
CA ILE A 273 -1.15 21.40 8.50
C ILE A 273 -2.49 21.05 9.14
N THR A 274 -3.57 21.22 8.38
CA THR A 274 -4.94 20.92 8.79
C THR A 274 -5.55 19.88 7.86
N LEU A 275 -6.16 18.86 8.46
CA LEU A 275 -6.90 17.80 7.81
C LEU A 275 -8.38 17.96 8.15
N THR A 276 -9.24 17.96 7.14
CA THR A 276 -10.70 17.87 7.31
C THR A 276 -11.10 16.40 7.19
N ILE A 277 -11.76 15.88 8.22
CA ILE A 277 -12.08 14.46 8.37
C ILE A 277 -13.58 14.26 8.14
N ASP A 278 -13.92 13.50 7.10
CA ASP A 278 -15.32 13.20 6.74
C ASP A 278 -15.73 11.84 7.32
N SER A 279 -15.99 11.82 8.63
CA SER A 279 -16.53 10.64 9.30
C SER A 279 -17.04 10.93 10.70
N GLU A 280 -18.19 10.35 11.01
CA GLU A 280 -18.74 10.31 12.36
C GLU A 280 -18.15 9.19 13.23
N ASP A 281 -17.41 8.23 12.67
CA ASP A 281 -16.83 7.11 13.41
C ASP A 281 -15.48 7.45 14.07
N VAL A 282 -14.80 8.51 13.62
CA VAL A 282 -13.47 8.85 14.14
C VAL A 282 -13.59 9.53 15.52
N ARG A 283 -12.89 9.00 16.55
CA ARG A 283 -12.76 9.68 17.86
C ARG A 283 -11.67 10.75 17.80
N LEU A 284 -11.94 11.86 17.10
CA LEU A 284 -10.94 12.93 16.89
C LEU A 284 -10.38 13.52 18.18
N SER A 285 -11.17 13.65 19.24
CA SER A 285 -10.67 14.11 20.55
C SER A 285 -9.55 13.24 21.15
N GLN A 286 -9.33 12.05 20.60
CA GLN A 286 -8.24 11.12 20.99
C GLN A 286 -7.21 10.95 19.86
N ALA A 287 -7.21 11.83 18.86
CA ALA A 287 -6.23 11.81 17.78
C ALA A 287 -4.84 12.20 18.29
N ALA A 288 -3.83 11.46 17.84
CA ALA A 288 -2.42 11.73 18.11
C ALA A 288 -1.64 11.73 16.80
N CYS A 289 -0.70 12.67 16.66
CA CYS A 289 0.21 12.73 15.52
C CYS A 289 1.66 12.58 15.98
N TYR A 290 2.50 12.01 15.11
CA TYR A 290 3.88 11.66 15.39
C TYR A 290 4.78 12.05 14.21
N PHE A 291 5.82 12.83 14.48
CA PHE A 291 6.87 13.15 13.51
C PHE A 291 8.14 12.36 13.84
N ASN A 292 8.59 11.51 12.91
CA ASN A 292 9.73 10.61 13.10
C ASN A 292 9.67 9.80 14.42
N GLY A 293 8.47 9.30 14.75
CA GLY A 293 8.21 8.51 15.96
C GLY A 293 7.98 9.32 17.25
N ASN A 294 8.23 10.62 17.24
CA ASN A 294 7.98 11.48 18.39
C ASN A 294 6.59 12.10 18.30
N GLN A 295 5.81 12.02 19.38
CA GLN A 295 4.50 12.66 19.43
C GLN A 295 4.65 14.19 19.30
N ILE A 296 3.79 14.79 18.49
CA ILE A 296 3.73 16.25 18.28
C ILE A 296 2.39 16.79 18.75
N ASN A 297 2.34 18.10 19.00
CA ASN A 297 1.11 18.76 19.42
C ASN A 297 0.06 18.70 18.30
N THR A 298 -1.15 18.29 18.69
CA THR A 298 -2.32 18.27 17.82
C THR A 298 -3.39 19.20 18.37
N ARG A 299 -4.18 19.79 17.48
CA ARG A 299 -5.41 20.50 17.81
C ARG A 299 -6.56 19.85 17.05
N THR A 300 -7.69 19.72 17.71
CA THR A 300 -8.90 19.19 17.10
C THR A 300 -10.05 20.16 17.31
N ASP A 301 -10.83 20.39 16.27
CA ASP A 301 -12.01 21.27 16.31
C ASP A 301 -13.06 20.75 15.32
N ALA A 302 -14.24 20.37 15.82
CA ALA A 302 -15.27 19.69 15.04
C ALA A 302 -14.69 18.51 14.23
N GLN A 303 -14.64 18.63 12.90
CA GLN A 303 -14.11 17.64 11.96
C GLN A 303 -12.67 17.92 11.52
N GLN A 304 -11.96 18.86 12.15
CA GLN A 304 -10.60 19.23 11.81
C GLN A 304 -9.58 18.62 12.78
N LEU A 305 -8.51 18.08 12.22
CA LEU A 305 -7.28 17.70 12.93
C LEU A 305 -6.13 18.53 12.38
N SER A 306 -5.47 19.30 13.24
CA SER A 306 -4.30 20.08 12.88
C SER A 306 -3.08 19.66 13.68
N PHE A 307 -1.91 19.75 13.06
CA PHE A 307 -0.62 19.58 13.71
C PHE A 307 0.39 20.58 13.13
N THR A 308 1.39 20.95 13.92
CA THR A 308 2.36 21.99 13.53
C THR A 308 3.78 21.43 13.51
N LEU A 309 4.49 21.70 12.41
CA LEU A 309 5.91 21.42 12.27
C LEU A 309 6.68 22.74 12.15
N ASP A 310 7.19 23.23 13.27
CA ASP A 310 7.92 24.51 13.36
C ASP A 310 9.41 24.39 13.06
N LYS A 311 9.91 23.17 12.89
CA LYS A 311 11.32 22.90 12.63
C LYS A 311 11.56 22.62 11.15
N LYS A 312 12.81 22.88 10.72
CA LYS A 312 13.33 22.48 9.41
C LYS A 312 13.09 20.98 9.20
N LEU A 313 12.59 20.60 8.04
CA LEU A 313 12.50 19.19 7.66
C LEU A 313 13.91 18.63 7.41
N PRO A 314 14.20 17.39 7.84
CA PRO A 314 15.45 16.73 7.47
C PRO A 314 15.47 16.47 5.96
N THR A 315 16.67 16.45 5.38
CA THR A 315 16.90 15.95 4.03
C THR A 315 16.52 14.47 3.94
N GLY A 316 16.03 14.06 2.77
CA GLY A 316 15.50 12.73 2.51
C GLY A 316 14.02 12.65 2.84
N ARG A 317 13.60 11.45 3.25
CA ARG A 317 12.20 11.13 3.55
C ARG A 317 11.88 11.31 5.02
N SER A 318 10.80 12.03 5.30
CA SER A 318 10.19 12.10 6.63
C SER A 318 8.67 11.99 6.52
N ARG A 319 7.99 11.83 7.65
CA ARG A 319 6.53 11.74 7.67
C ARG A 319 5.93 12.16 9.00
N VAL A 320 4.70 12.65 8.95
CA VAL A 320 3.81 12.71 10.11
C VAL A 320 2.79 11.60 9.98
N ASN A 321 2.71 10.72 10.98
CA ASN A 321 1.64 9.75 11.13
C ASN A 321 0.60 10.30 12.10
N CYS A 322 -0.67 10.29 11.75
CA CYS A 322 -1.77 10.63 12.65
C CYS A 322 -2.68 9.41 12.83
N THR A 323 -3.05 9.12 14.07
CA THR A 323 -3.95 8.02 14.40
C THR A 323 -5.08 8.46 15.30
N ALA A 324 -6.27 7.90 15.12
CA ALA A 324 -7.42 8.14 16.00
C ALA A 324 -8.22 6.84 16.19
N PRO A 325 -8.73 6.52 17.39
CA PRO A 325 -9.54 5.33 17.60
C PRO A 325 -10.86 5.38 16.83
N SER A 326 -11.36 4.22 16.41
CA SER A 326 -12.72 4.06 15.88
C SER A 326 -13.77 4.05 17.01
N LYS A 327 -14.99 4.53 16.73
CA LYS A 327 -16.13 4.42 17.66
C LYS A 327 -16.82 3.06 17.53
N GLN A 328 -16.91 2.52 16.31
CA GLN A 328 -17.56 1.25 15.97
C GLN A 328 -16.65 0.04 16.18
N PHE A 329 -15.39 0.12 15.78
CA PHE A 329 -14.47 -1.01 15.78
C PHE A 329 -13.49 -0.94 16.96
N ASN A 330 -13.87 -1.58 18.07
CA ASN A 330 -13.05 -1.59 19.28
C ASN A 330 -11.62 -2.10 19.01
N GLY A 331 -10.62 -1.36 19.52
CA GLY A 331 -9.20 -1.67 19.35
C GLY A 331 -8.60 -1.34 17.97
N ARG A 332 -9.40 -0.83 17.02
CA ARG A 332 -8.90 -0.37 15.72
C ARG A 332 -8.70 1.14 15.69
N TYR A 333 -7.75 1.55 14.85
CA TYR A 333 -7.35 2.94 14.71
C TYR A 333 -7.41 3.34 13.24
N TYR A 334 -8.02 4.49 12.99
CA TYR A 334 -7.83 5.25 11.76
C TYR A 334 -6.38 5.72 11.68
N TRP A 335 -5.78 5.63 10.50
CA TRP A 335 -4.38 5.96 10.24
C TRP A 335 -4.27 6.85 9.01
N TYR A 336 -3.51 7.92 9.13
CA TYR A 336 -3.09 8.81 8.05
C TYR A 336 -1.59 9.03 8.13
N SER A 337 -0.92 9.17 6.98
CA SER A 337 0.48 9.59 6.94
C SER A 337 0.66 10.66 5.88
N GLN A 338 1.21 11.80 6.29
CA GLN A 338 1.73 12.83 5.40
C GLN A 338 3.22 12.58 5.15
N PRO A 339 3.64 12.09 3.97
CA PRO A 339 5.05 12.06 3.63
C PRO A 339 5.57 13.46 3.28
N PHE A 340 6.87 13.64 3.52
CA PHE A 340 7.65 14.79 3.06
C PHE A 340 8.96 14.30 2.42
N PHE A 341 9.27 14.84 1.25
CA PHE A 341 10.51 14.57 0.53
C PHE A 341 11.31 15.86 0.39
N VAL A 342 12.55 15.88 0.87
CA VAL A 342 13.42 17.07 0.85
C VAL A 342 14.75 16.72 0.21
N ALA A 343 15.10 17.41 -0.87
CA ALA A 343 16.38 17.20 -1.54
C ALA A 343 17.57 17.63 -0.67
N ASN A 344 18.74 17.04 -0.94
CA ASN A 344 20.03 17.54 -0.50
C ASN A 344 20.44 18.78 -1.31
N GLU A 345 21.61 19.35 -1.01
CA GLU A 345 22.12 20.54 -1.70
C GLU A 345 22.40 20.32 -3.19
N ALA A 346 22.60 19.07 -3.61
CA ALA A 346 22.77 18.66 -5.00
C ALA A 346 21.42 18.42 -5.73
N GLY A 347 20.28 18.63 -5.07
CA GLY A 347 18.96 18.40 -5.66
C GLY A 347 18.55 16.91 -5.71
N GLN A 348 19.25 16.04 -4.98
CA GLN A 348 18.99 14.61 -4.92
C GLN A 348 18.22 14.23 -3.66
N TYR A 349 17.42 13.17 -3.70
CA TYR A 349 16.65 12.66 -2.57
C TYR A 349 17.32 11.40 -2.00
N PRO A 350 18.06 11.51 -0.89
CA PRO A 350 18.69 10.34 -0.27
C PRO A 350 17.69 9.56 0.60
N ASP A 351 18.00 8.26 0.74
CA ASP A 351 17.27 7.29 1.57
C ASP A 351 17.44 7.46 3.09
#